data_AF-A0A8J8FQR9-F1
#
_entry.id   AF-A0A8J8FQR9-F1
#
_cell.length_a   1.000
_cell.length_b   1.000
_cell.length_c   1.000
_cell.angle_alpha   90.00
_cell.angle_beta   90.00
_cell.angle_gamma   90.00
#
_symmetry.space_group_name_H-M   'P 1'
#
loop_
_entity.id
_entity.type
_entity.pdbx_description
1 polymer ?
#
loop_
_entity_poly.entity_id
_entity_poly.type
_entity_poly.pdbx_seq_one_letter_code
_entity_poly.pdbx_strand_id
1 'polypeptide(L)'
;MANIEAPQYLAVVGKPSTFQTEDGTILTSVRPESIHIVDAPTRDRWVVETTQRTLERVKDLNSDNPDAVRAKEHYNTDASIYRQMALAALESLKTE
;
A
#
# COMPACT_ATOMS: atom_id res chain seq x y z
N MET A 1 -26.58 -5.07 -0.14
CA MET A 1 -25.56 -4.03 0.13
C MET A 1 -25.42 -3.94 1.64
N ALA A 2 -24.21 -4.04 2.17
CA ALA A 2 -23.99 -3.83 3.61
C ALA A 2 -24.40 -2.39 3.95
N ASN A 3 -25.25 -2.21 4.95
CA ASN A 3 -25.62 -0.90 5.45
C ASN A 3 -24.42 -0.36 6.24
N ILE A 4 -23.62 0.51 5.63
CA ILE A 4 -22.40 1.09 6.19
C ILE A 4 -22.70 2.55 6.51
N GLU A 5 -22.61 2.91 7.79
CA GLU A 5 -22.79 4.29 8.24
C GLU A 5 -21.42 4.94 8.46
N ALA A 6 -21.19 6.10 7.84
CA ALA A 6 -19.92 6.81 7.97
C ALA A 6 -19.87 7.62 9.28
N PRO A 7 -18.69 7.75 9.92
CA PRO A 7 -17.39 7.18 9.53
C PRO A 7 -17.17 5.75 10.07
N GLN A 8 -16.63 4.86 9.24
CA GLN A 8 -16.23 3.50 9.61
C GLN A 8 -14.97 3.08 8.83
N TYR A 9 -14.12 2.25 9.44
CA TYR A 9 -13.02 1.59 8.73
C TYR A 9 -13.52 0.36 8.00
N LEU A 10 -13.08 0.21 6.76
CA LEU A 10 -13.45 -0.90 5.88
C LEU A 10 -12.20 -1.59 5.33
N ALA A 11 -12.22 -2.91 5.34
CA ALA A 11 -11.32 -3.74 4.58
C ALA A 11 -11.94 -4.01 3.21
N VAL A 12 -11.24 -3.65 2.14
CA VAL A 12 -11.71 -3.85 0.77
C VAL A 12 -10.73 -4.75 0.02
N VAL A 13 -11.26 -5.83 -0.55
CA VAL A 13 -10.52 -6.67 -1.51
C VAL A 13 -11.19 -6.48 -2.86
N GLY A 14 -10.40 -6.25 -3.90
CA GLY A 14 -10.94 -5.98 -5.22
C GLY A 14 -9.89 -5.91 -6.31
N LYS A 15 -10.35 -5.74 -7.54
CA LYS A 15 -9.49 -5.64 -8.72
C LYS A 15 -9.15 -4.18 -9.00
N PRO A 16 -7.87 -3.78 -9.00
CA PRO A 16 -7.49 -2.43 -9.38
C PRO A 16 -7.68 -2.23 -10.89
N SER A 17 -8.04 -1.01 -11.28
CA SER A 17 -8.12 -0.59 -12.67
C SER A 17 -7.56 0.82 -12.78
N THR A 18 -6.65 1.02 -13.74
CA THR A 18 -6.10 2.32 -14.09
C THR A 18 -6.64 2.74 -15.45
N PHE A 19 -7.19 3.93 -15.53
CA PHE A 19 -7.64 4.54 -16.78
C PHE A 19 -6.91 5.86 -16.98
N GLN A 20 -6.28 6.04 -18.15
CA GLN A 20 -5.66 7.30 -18.52
C GLN A 20 -6.61 8.09 -19.40
N THR A 21 -6.94 9.31 -18.99
CA THR A 21 -7.75 10.23 -19.77
C THR A 21 -6.95 10.82 -20.94
N GLU A 22 -7.63 11.45 -21.89
CA GLU A 22 -7.00 12.08 -23.05
C GLU A 22 -6.01 13.20 -22.67
N ASP A 23 -6.25 13.90 -21.55
CA ASP A 23 -5.36 14.91 -20.97
C ASP A 23 -4.19 14.32 -20.16
N GLY A 24 -4.06 12.98 -20.10
CA GLY A 24 -2.95 12.29 -19.48
C GLY A 24 -3.13 12.00 -17.97
N THR A 25 -4.24 12.41 -17.37
CA THR A 25 -4.57 12.13 -15.96
C THR A 25 -4.81 10.64 -15.74
N ILE A 26 -4.14 10.04 -14.75
CA ILE A 26 -4.34 8.63 -14.38
C ILE A 26 -5.37 8.52 -13.27
N LEU A 27 -6.54 7.95 -13.59
CA LEU A 27 -7.58 7.61 -12.63
C LEU A 27 -7.38 6.17 -12.16
N THR A 28 -7.17 5.99 -10.86
CA THR A 28 -7.08 4.66 -10.24
C THR A 28 -8.36 4.36 -9.49
N SER A 29 -8.96 3.20 -9.77
CA SER A 29 -10.16 2.70 -9.09
C SER A 29 -9.94 1.25 -8.65
N VAL A 30 -10.74 0.81 -7.69
CA VAL A 30 -10.79 -0.60 -7.28
C VAL A 30 -12.23 -1.07 -7.42
N ARG A 31 -12.45 -2.16 -8.17
CA ARG A 31 -13.73 -2.87 -8.21
C ARG A 31 -13.80 -3.78 -6.98
N PRO A 32 -14.65 -3.47 -5.97
CA PRO A 32 -14.72 -4.30 -4.77
C PRO A 32 -15.30 -5.68 -5.10
N GLU A 33 -14.67 -6.71 -4.56
CA GLU A 33 -15.15 -8.11 -4.56
C GLU A 33 -15.61 -8.52 -3.16
N SER A 34 -14.94 -8.00 -2.11
CA SER A 34 -15.36 -8.12 -0.72
C SER A 34 -15.17 -6.83 0.06
N ILE A 35 -16.07 -6.57 1.00
CA ILE A 35 -16.01 -5.42 1.91
C ILE A 35 -16.37 -5.89 3.33
N HIS A 36 -15.53 -5.58 4.31
CA HIS A 36 -15.77 -5.89 5.72
C HIS A 36 -15.55 -4.66 6.59
N ILE A 37 -16.41 -4.43 7.58
CA ILE A 37 -16.18 -3.42 8.61
C ILE A 37 -15.11 -3.94 9.56
N VAL A 38 -14.11 -3.10 9.86
CA VAL A 38 -13.02 -3.41 10.78
C VAL A 38 -12.91 -2.34 11.86
N ASP A 39 -12.30 -2.69 12.99
CA ASP A 39 -12.01 -1.75 14.06
C ASP A 39 -10.62 -1.08 13.86
N ALA A 40 -10.37 -0.03 14.64
CA ALA A 40 -9.11 0.70 14.61
C ALA A 40 -7.89 -0.22 14.92
N PRO A 41 -7.91 -1.07 15.96
CA PRO A 41 -6.79 -1.98 16.24
C PRO A 41 -6.45 -2.94 15.07
N THR A 42 -7.46 -3.44 14.35
CA THR A 42 -7.24 -4.29 13.17
C THR A 42 -6.56 -3.52 12.05
N ARG A 43 -7.02 -2.30 11.78
CA ARG A 43 -6.37 -1.40 10.81
C ARG A 43 -4.92 -1.12 11.21
N ASP A 44 -4.65 -0.79 12.48
CA ASP A 44 -3.31 -0.43 12.96
C ASP A 44 -2.33 -1.59 12.78
N ARG A 45 -2.79 -2.81 13.08
CA ARG A 45 -2.01 -4.02 12.85
C ARG A 45 -1.62 -4.17 11.39
N TRP A 46 -2.53 -3.89 10.45
CA TRP A 46 -2.21 -3.94 9.03
C TRP A 46 -1.23 -2.85 8.60
N VAL A 47 -1.31 -1.65 9.18
CA VAL A 47 -0.33 -0.59 8.92
C VAL A 47 1.06 -1.04 9.37
N VAL A 48 1.19 -1.57 10.60
CA VAL A 48 2.47 -2.07 11.11
C VAL A 48 3.00 -3.22 10.25
N GLU A 49 2.17 -4.23 9.93
CA GLU A 49 2.59 -5.37 9.13
C GLU A 49 3.01 -4.96 7.71
N THR A 50 2.25 -4.05 7.08
CA THR A 50 2.55 -3.55 5.74
C THR A 50 3.85 -2.77 5.73
N THR A 51 4.09 -1.94 6.75
CA THR A 51 5.36 -1.23 6.90
C THR A 51 6.51 -2.22 7.05
N GLN A 52 6.39 -3.22 7.93
CA GLN A 52 7.44 -4.21 8.13
C GLN A 52 7.78 -4.95 6.81
N ARG A 53 6.76 -5.50 6.13
CA ARG A 53 6.95 -6.21 4.85
C ARG A 53 7.51 -5.30 3.75
N THR A 54 7.20 -4.01 3.78
CA THR A 54 7.74 -3.04 2.83
C THR A 54 9.21 -2.77 3.09
N LEU A 55 9.61 -2.57 4.34
CA LEU A 55 11.00 -2.37 4.72
C LEU A 55 11.86 -3.62 4.45
N GLU A 56 11.31 -4.81 4.66
CA GLU A 56 11.95 -6.09 4.29
C GLU A 56 12.21 -6.15 2.77
N ARG A 57 11.21 -5.86 1.93
CA ARG A 57 11.39 -5.80 0.47
C ARG A 57 12.41 -4.76 0.03
N VAL A 58 12.40 -3.57 0.65
CA VAL A 58 13.37 -2.50 0.36
C VAL A 58 14.80 -2.94 0.73
N LYS A 59 14.96 -3.66 1.84
CA LYS A 59 16.25 -4.24 2.24
C LYS A 59 16.69 -5.30 1.24
N ASP A 60 15.80 -6.20 0.84
CA ASP A 60 16.09 -7.28 -0.10
C ASP A 60 16.41 -6.77 -1.51
N LEU A 61 15.91 -5.59 -1.90
CA LEU A 61 16.28 -4.94 -3.15
C LEU A 61 17.80 -4.68 -3.23
N ASN A 62 18.50 -4.59 -2.10
CA ASN A 62 19.96 -4.44 -2.03
C ASN A 62 20.74 -5.76 -1.91
N SER A 63 20.06 -6.90 -1.98
CA SER A 63 20.71 -8.20 -2.00
C SER A 63 21.23 -8.57 -3.40
N ASP A 64 22.09 -9.59 -3.45
CA ASP A 64 22.57 -10.19 -4.70
C ASP A 64 21.54 -11.15 -5.34
N ASN A 65 20.27 -11.10 -4.92
CA ASN A 65 19.21 -11.89 -5.54
C ASN A 65 19.08 -11.50 -7.03
N PRO A 66 19.12 -12.45 -7.98
CA PRO A 66 18.96 -12.17 -9.41
C PRO A 66 17.74 -11.31 -9.76
N ASP A 67 16.64 -11.46 -9.03
CA ASP A 67 15.42 -10.69 -9.27
C ASP A 67 15.53 -9.25 -8.75
N ALA A 68 16.25 -9.03 -7.65
CA ALA A 68 16.51 -7.69 -7.12
C ALA A 68 17.42 -6.88 -8.05
N VAL A 69 18.43 -7.52 -8.64
CA VAL A 69 19.32 -6.91 -9.64
C VAL A 69 18.53 -6.49 -10.88
N ARG A 70 17.72 -7.41 -11.44
CA ARG A 70 16.87 -7.11 -12.60
C ARG A 70 15.86 -5.99 -12.31
N ALA A 71 15.26 -6.00 -11.13
CA ALA A 71 14.31 -4.97 -10.73
C ALA A 71 14.97 -3.58 -10.70
N LYS A 72 16.18 -3.47 -10.15
CA LYS A 72 16.94 -2.21 -10.13
C LYS A 72 17.26 -1.70 -11.53
N GLU A 73 17.74 -2.59 -12.40
CA GLU A 73 18.09 -2.24 -13.79
C GLU A 73 16.87 -1.78 -14.58
N HIS A 74 15.72 -2.43 -14.40
CA HIS A 74 14.53 -2.15 -15.19
C HIS A 74 13.71 -0.97 -14.67
N TYR A 75 13.54 -0.86 -13.34
CA TYR A 75 12.62 0.11 -12.73
C TYR A 75 13.30 1.36 -12.18
N ASN A 76 14.64 1.38 -12.08
CA ASN A 76 15.43 2.49 -11.53
C ASN A 76 14.86 3.05 -10.20
N THR A 77 14.43 2.14 -9.33
CA THR A 77 13.63 2.45 -8.16
C THR A 77 14.44 3.14 -7.05
N ASP A 78 13.99 4.31 -6.60
CA ASP A 78 14.53 4.96 -5.40
C ASP A 78 13.92 4.35 -4.13
N ALA A 79 14.70 3.48 -3.47
CA ALA A 79 14.28 2.79 -2.25
C ALA A 79 14.08 3.74 -1.05
N SER A 80 14.66 4.96 -1.10
CA SER A 80 14.56 5.93 -0.01
C SER A 80 13.13 6.45 0.18
N ILE A 81 12.38 6.60 -0.91
CA ILE A 81 10.98 7.06 -0.92
C ILE A 81 10.11 6.10 -0.12
N TYR A 82 10.21 4.80 -0.41
CA TYR A 82 9.42 3.78 0.29
C TYR A 82 9.76 3.70 1.78
N ARG A 83 11.02 3.94 2.14
CA ARG A 83 11.44 4.00 3.55
C ARG A 83 10.79 5.19 4.26
N GLN A 84 10.77 6.36 3.64
CA GLN A 84 10.12 7.55 4.20
C GLN A 84 8.61 7.33 4.36
N MET A 85 7.94 6.77 3.34
CA MET A 85 6.50 6.45 3.42
C MET A 85 6.18 5.46 4.54
N ALA A 86 6.99 4.41 4.69
CA ALA A 86 6.85 3.43 5.75
C ALA A 86 6.99 4.05 7.16
N LEU A 87 7.95 4.97 7.33
CA LEU A 87 8.14 5.70 8.59
C LEU A 87 6.96 6.63 8.88
N ALA A 88 6.51 7.40 7.90
CA ALA A 88 5.37 8.29 8.04
C ALA A 88 4.08 7.53 8.45
N ALA A 89 3.86 6.34 7.88
CA ALA A 89 2.74 5.48 8.24
C ALA A 89 2.81 4.96 9.69
N LEU A 90 4.02 4.73 10.24
CA LEU A 90 4.17 4.38 11.66
C LEU A 90 4.01 5.59 12.58
N GLU A 91 4.41 6.78 12.13
CA GLU A 91 4.23 8.02 12.88
C GLU A 91 2.75 8.42 12.98
N SER A 92 1.95 8.16 11.94
CA SER A 92 0.52 8.47 11.98
C SER A 92 -0.21 7.68 13.08
N LEU A 93 0.19 6.42 13.33
CA LEU A 93 -0.39 5.60 14.41
C LEU A 93 -0.10 6.12 15.83
N LYS A 94 0.92 6.97 16.01
CA LYS A 94 1.23 7.58 17.32
C LYS A 94 0.42 8.85 17.59
N THR A 95 -0.11 9.44 16.52
CA THR A 95 -0.75 10.75 16.54
C THR A 95 -2.27 10.64 16.58
N GLU A 96 -2.81 9.46 16.22
CA GLU A 96 -4.22 9.06 16.40
C GLU A 96 -4.51 8.58 17.83
#